data_AF-A0A3D3VD90-F1
#
_entry.id   AF-A0A3D3VD90-F1
#
_cell.length_a   1.000
_cell.length_b   1.000
_cell.length_c   1.000
_cell.angle_alpha   90.00
_cell.angle_beta   90.00
_cell.angle_gamma   90.00
#
_symmetry.space_group_name_H-M   'P 1'
#
loop_
_entity.id
_entity.type
_entity.pdbx_description
1 polymer ?
#
loop_
_entity_poly.entity_id
_entity_poly.type
_entity_poly.pdbx_seq_one_letter_code
_entity_poly.pdbx_strand_id
1 'polypeptide(L)'
;MDTKNLILAIALSLAILLGWQTFVEQPRQAERQAELERQELAAGRDPNTIGVPTVPSASSNTQPVTATGPTVPRDREEVIAETERVKIQTPTLSGTINLTGGRFDDLTLLEYRDTIEPNSKNITLLSPRGSEEPYFAEFGWLTGNGTVSGGGQTRWTANQSKLTIDSPVVLTTRTDDGLVLTRTITVDDHFMFTVTDRIQNTSITPVNVS
;
A
#
# COMPACT_ATOMS: atom_id res chain seq x y z
N MET A 1 64.49 -12.04 21.76
CA MET A 1 63.83 -10.72 21.52
C MET A 1 62.34 -10.89 21.24
N ASP A 2 61.79 -12.07 21.56
CA ASP A 2 60.55 -12.57 20.99
C ASP A 2 59.31 -12.18 21.81
N THR A 3 59.48 -11.94 23.11
CA THR A 3 58.41 -11.50 24.01
C THR A 3 57.88 -10.10 23.67
N LYS A 4 58.75 -9.19 23.19
CA LYS A 4 58.33 -7.84 22.78
C LYS A 4 57.50 -7.86 21.51
N ASN A 5 57.90 -8.68 20.54
CA ASN A 5 57.15 -8.86 19.28
C ASN A 5 55.83 -9.59 19.54
N LEU A 6 55.80 -10.55 20.47
CA LEU A 6 54.58 -11.24 20.90
C LEU A 6 53.60 -10.29 21.60
N ILE A 7 54.06 -9.47 22.53
CA ILE A 7 53.22 -8.47 23.23
C ILE A 7 52.69 -7.43 22.24
N LEU A 8 53.51 -6.99 21.28
CA LEU A 8 53.09 -6.04 20.24
C LEU A 8 52.02 -6.65 19.31
N ALA A 9 52.17 -7.92 18.93
CA ALA A 9 51.18 -8.64 18.12
C ALA A 9 49.84 -8.81 18.87
N ILE A 10 49.87 -9.08 20.17
CA ILE A 10 48.67 -9.18 21.00
C ILE A 10 47.98 -7.81 21.12
N ALA A 11 48.74 -6.74 21.35
CA ALA A 11 48.20 -5.38 21.43
C ALA A 11 47.56 -4.93 20.09
N LEU A 12 48.21 -5.24 18.96
CA LEU A 12 47.65 -4.97 17.63
C LEU A 12 46.38 -5.78 17.35
N SER A 13 46.34 -7.06 17.74
CA SER A 13 45.15 -7.90 17.61
C SER A 13 43.96 -7.33 18.41
N LEU A 14 44.20 -6.93 19.67
CA LEU A 14 43.18 -6.30 20.51
C LEU A 14 42.70 -4.95 19.94
N ALA A 15 43.61 -4.13 19.41
CA ALA A 15 43.26 -2.85 18.80
C ALA A 15 42.38 -3.03 17.54
N ILE A 16 42.69 -4.03 16.70
CA ILE A 16 41.89 -4.33 15.50
C ILE A 16 40.51 -4.85 15.91
N LEU A 17 40.42 -5.72 16.93
CA LEU A 17 39.16 -6.28 17.40
C LEU A 17 38.24 -5.20 18.00
N LEU A 18 38.80 -4.30 18.82
CA LEU A 18 38.07 -3.16 19.39
C LEU A 18 37.65 -2.14 18.31
N GLY A 19 38.50 -1.90 17.32
CA GLY A 19 38.17 -1.05 16.16
C GLY A 19 37.03 -1.63 15.33
N TRP A 20 37.06 -2.93 15.04
CA TRP A 20 36.00 -3.62 14.31
C TRP A 20 34.67 -3.61 15.08
N GLN A 21 34.71 -3.89 16.39
CA GLN A 21 33.53 -3.91 17.24
C GLN A 21 32.85 -2.52 17.33
N THR A 22 33.62 -1.44 17.35
CA THR A 22 33.10 -0.07 17.49
C THR A 22 32.67 0.54 16.15
N PHE A 23 33.47 0.41 15.09
CA PHE A 23 33.19 1.06 13.81
C PHE A 23 32.29 0.25 12.86
N VAL A 24 32.18 -1.08 13.05
CA VAL A 24 31.39 -1.94 12.15
C VAL A 24 30.24 -2.63 12.86
N GLU A 25 30.49 -3.19 14.05
CA GLU A 25 29.48 -4.00 14.75
C GLU A 25 28.38 -3.15 15.40
N GLN A 26 28.72 -2.00 16.01
CA GLN A 26 27.72 -1.07 16.56
C GLN A 26 26.74 -0.53 15.50
N PRO A 27 27.18 0.02 14.34
CA PRO A 27 26.23 0.47 13.32
C PRO A 27 25.38 -0.67 12.78
N ARG A 28 25.95 -1.88 12.58
CA ARG A 28 25.17 -3.07 12.18
C ARG A 28 24.16 -3.55 13.22
N GLN A 29 24.41 -3.32 14.51
CA GLN A 29 23.45 -3.65 15.57
C GLN A 29 22.30 -2.62 15.60
N ALA A 30 22.60 -1.33 15.43
CA ALA A 30 21.59 -0.29 15.32
C ALA A 30 20.68 -0.49 14.10
N GLU A 31 21.25 -0.85 12.95
CA GLU A 31 20.48 -1.18 11.74
C GLU A 31 19.56 -2.39 11.96
N ARG A 32 20.06 -3.47 12.59
CA ARG A 32 19.25 -4.66 12.91
C ARG A 32 18.12 -4.35 13.90
N GLN A 33 18.35 -3.49 14.89
CA GLN A 33 17.31 -3.09 15.84
C GLN A 33 16.24 -2.23 15.15
N ALA A 34 16.65 -1.28 14.29
CA ALA A 34 15.70 -0.49 13.50
C ALA A 34 14.89 -1.35 12.52
N GLU A 35 15.49 -2.42 11.97
CA GLU A 35 14.80 -3.37 11.10
C GLU A 35 13.77 -4.23 11.87
N LEU A 36 14.11 -4.67 13.09
CA LEU A 36 13.18 -5.39 13.97
C LEU A 36 12.01 -4.50 14.41
N GLU A 37 12.28 -3.23 14.77
CA GLU A 37 11.24 -2.27 15.15
C GLU A 37 10.30 -1.94 13.96
N ARG A 38 10.85 -1.84 12.73
CA ARG A 38 10.05 -1.77 11.50
C ARG A 38 9.20 -3.01 11.26
N GLN A 39 9.68 -4.20 11.62
CA GLN A 39 8.94 -5.45 11.49
C GLN A 39 7.82 -5.57 12.52
N GLU A 40 8.03 -5.16 13.78
CA GLU A 40 6.96 -5.12 14.80
C GLU A 40 5.86 -4.10 14.43
N LEU A 41 6.25 -2.92 13.92
CA LEU A 41 5.31 -1.93 13.39
C LEU A 41 4.49 -2.45 12.19
N ALA A 42 5.00 -3.45 11.46
CA ALA A 42 4.29 -4.12 10.38
C ALA A 42 3.43 -5.30 10.86
N ALA A 43 3.86 -6.02 11.90
CA ALA A 43 3.18 -7.20 12.45
C ALA A 43 1.89 -6.86 13.22
N GLY A 44 1.73 -5.62 13.70
CA GLY A 44 0.50 -5.10 14.29
C GLY A 44 -0.50 -4.51 13.29
N ARG A 45 -0.22 -4.54 11.98
CA ARG A 45 -1.08 -3.92 10.96
C ARG A 45 -2.19 -4.85 10.50
N ASP A 46 -3.37 -4.28 10.41
CA ASP A 46 -4.54 -4.90 9.79
C ASP A 46 -4.19 -5.32 8.34
N PRO A 47 -4.49 -6.56 7.92
CA PRO A 47 -4.37 -7.01 6.52
C PRO A 47 -5.22 -6.18 5.52
N ASN A 48 -6.00 -5.21 6.01
CA ASN A 48 -6.66 -4.14 5.24
C ASN A 48 -5.80 -2.90 4.93
N THR A 49 -4.56 -2.82 5.39
CA THR A 49 -3.71 -1.64 5.12
C THR A 49 -2.88 -1.79 3.84
N ILE A 50 -2.58 -0.64 3.23
CA ILE A 50 -1.93 -0.47 1.91
C ILE A 50 -0.85 -1.52 1.69
N GLY A 51 -0.96 -2.24 0.57
CA GLY A 51 -0.17 -3.41 0.22
C GLY A 51 1.32 -3.24 0.47
N VAL A 52 1.80 -3.85 1.56
CA VAL A 52 3.12 -4.46 1.52
C VAL A 52 2.91 -5.81 0.84
N PRO A 53 3.58 -6.12 -0.28
CA PRO A 53 3.51 -7.45 -0.86
C PRO A 53 4.09 -8.43 0.16
N THR A 54 3.23 -9.17 0.85
CA THR A 54 3.66 -10.35 1.59
C THR A 54 3.99 -11.42 0.57
N VAL A 55 5.28 -11.62 0.31
CA VAL A 55 5.76 -12.91 -0.19
C VAL A 55 5.26 -13.99 0.77
N PRO A 56 4.78 -15.15 0.28
CA PRO A 56 4.28 -16.20 1.15
C PRO A 56 5.44 -16.70 2.04
N SER A 57 5.43 -16.29 3.30
CA SER A 57 6.30 -16.85 4.32
C SER A 57 5.71 -18.19 4.74
N ALA A 58 6.38 -19.27 4.37
CA ALA A 58 6.11 -20.59 4.93
C ALA A 58 6.59 -20.58 6.39
N SER A 59 5.72 -20.16 7.31
CA SER A 59 5.93 -20.30 8.74
C SER A 59 4.59 -20.45 9.44
N SER A 60 4.27 -21.71 9.72
CA SER A 60 3.26 -22.13 10.66
C SER A 60 3.50 -21.50 12.04
N ASN A 61 2.54 -20.71 12.53
CA ASN A 61 1.89 -20.95 13.82
C ASN A 61 0.76 -19.94 14.09
N THR A 62 -0.41 -20.51 14.35
CA THR A 62 -1.69 -19.89 14.66
C THR A 62 -1.71 -19.17 16.03
N GLN A 63 -2.23 -17.93 16.04
CA GLN A 63 -3.14 -17.47 17.10
C GLN A 63 -4.20 -16.51 16.52
N PRO A 64 -5.45 -16.57 17.00
CA PRO A 64 -6.60 -16.01 16.31
C PRO A 64 -6.77 -14.52 16.63
N VAL A 65 -6.49 -13.66 15.67
CA VAL A 65 -7.16 -12.36 15.61
C VAL A 65 -8.57 -12.60 15.08
N THR A 66 -9.56 -12.06 15.80
CA THR A 66 -10.97 -12.05 15.42
C THR A 66 -11.16 -11.15 14.20
N ALA A 67 -10.63 -11.57 13.05
CA ALA A 67 -11.13 -11.13 11.77
C ALA A 67 -12.58 -11.60 11.69
N THR A 68 -13.49 -10.69 11.44
CA THR A 68 -14.87 -11.04 11.12
C THR A 68 -14.85 -11.86 9.82
N GLY A 69 -14.83 -13.18 9.99
CA GLY A 69 -15.13 -14.19 9.00
C GLY A 69 -13.94 -14.76 8.22
N PRO A 70 -13.88 -16.08 7.99
CA PRO A 70 -13.27 -16.57 6.76
C PRO A 70 -14.10 -15.99 5.61
N THR A 71 -13.55 -15.04 4.85
CA THR A 71 -14.21 -14.58 3.62
C THR A 71 -14.26 -15.76 2.68
N VAL A 72 -15.39 -16.48 2.69
CA VAL A 72 -15.81 -17.26 1.53
C VAL A 72 -15.68 -16.30 0.35
N PRO A 73 -14.89 -16.62 -0.67
CA PRO A 73 -14.76 -15.76 -1.82
C PRO A 73 -16.14 -15.49 -2.41
N ARG A 74 -16.46 -14.21 -2.59
CA ARG A 74 -17.77 -13.78 -3.06
C ARG A 74 -17.72 -13.42 -4.52
N ASP A 75 -18.89 -13.42 -5.14
CA ASP A 75 -19.04 -12.95 -6.49
C ASP A 75 -18.63 -11.47 -6.58
N ARG A 76 -17.92 -11.12 -7.65
CA ARG A 76 -17.31 -9.79 -7.81
C ARG A 76 -18.38 -8.70 -7.83
N GLU A 77 -19.48 -8.94 -8.51
CA GLU A 77 -20.58 -7.99 -8.65
C GLU A 77 -21.26 -7.71 -7.31
N GLU A 78 -21.34 -8.71 -6.41
CA GLU A 78 -21.84 -8.52 -5.04
C GLU A 78 -20.94 -7.59 -4.23
N VAL A 79 -19.62 -7.80 -4.28
CA VAL A 79 -18.64 -6.97 -3.57
C VAL A 79 -18.64 -5.53 -4.09
N ILE A 80 -18.85 -5.35 -5.40
CA ILE A 80 -18.95 -4.03 -6.02
C ILE A 80 -20.18 -3.28 -5.52
N ALA A 81 -21.31 -3.95 -5.34
CA ALA A 81 -22.56 -3.32 -4.93
C ALA A 81 -22.57 -2.77 -3.49
N GLU A 82 -21.62 -3.19 -2.63
CA GLU A 82 -21.61 -2.85 -1.20
C GLU A 82 -20.98 -1.49 -0.87
N THR A 83 -20.24 -0.89 -1.81
CA THR A 83 -19.44 0.31 -1.53
C THR A 83 -19.82 1.48 -2.42
N GLU A 84 -19.67 2.70 -1.89
CA GLU A 84 -19.81 3.91 -2.69
C GLU A 84 -18.66 4.03 -3.69
N ARG A 85 -18.99 4.32 -4.94
CA ARG A 85 -18.08 4.20 -6.08
C ARG A 85 -18.22 5.32 -7.08
N VAL A 86 -17.13 5.59 -7.80
CA VAL A 86 -17.07 6.45 -8.99
C VAL A 86 -16.94 5.55 -10.22
N LYS A 87 -17.70 5.84 -11.28
CA LYS A 87 -17.63 5.09 -12.53
C LYS A 87 -16.46 5.53 -13.39
N ILE A 88 -15.73 4.60 -13.96
CA ILE A 88 -14.73 4.82 -15.01
C ILE A 88 -15.41 4.50 -16.34
N GLN A 89 -15.41 5.44 -17.28
CA GLN A 89 -15.93 5.21 -18.61
C GLN A 89 -15.07 5.92 -19.66
N THR A 90 -14.30 5.13 -20.40
CA THR A 90 -13.53 5.56 -21.57
C THR A 90 -13.88 4.65 -22.76
N PRO A 91 -13.37 4.92 -23.97
CA PRO A 91 -13.51 4.02 -25.12
C PRO A 91 -12.86 2.64 -24.89
N THR A 92 -11.79 2.58 -24.12
CA THR A 92 -10.93 1.40 -23.92
C THR A 92 -11.10 0.72 -22.56
N LEU A 93 -11.64 1.44 -21.57
CA LEU A 93 -11.77 1.01 -20.18
C LEU A 93 -13.18 1.23 -19.64
N SER A 94 -13.65 0.26 -18.87
CA SER A 94 -14.85 0.37 -18.05
C SER A 94 -14.56 -0.12 -16.64
N GLY A 95 -15.18 0.49 -15.63
CA GLY A 95 -15.06 -0.01 -14.27
C GLY A 95 -15.42 0.97 -13.18
N THR A 96 -14.94 0.62 -12.00
CA THR A 96 -15.08 1.14 -10.65
C THR A 96 -13.91 1.87 -9.98
N ILE A 97 -14.11 2.98 -9.24
CA ILE A 97 -13.19 3.38 -8.16
C ILE A 97 -13.94 3.36 -6.85
N ASN A 98 -13.46 2.59 -5.87
CA ASN A 98 -14.04 2.51 -4.54
C ASN A 98 -13.66 3.72 -3.70
N LEU A 99 -14.65 4.44 -3.16
CA LEU A 99 -14.43 5.62 -2.33
C LEU A 99 -13.89 5.30 -0.94
N THR A 100 -13.95 4.03 -0.52
CA THR A 100 -13.20 3.57 0.66
C THR A 100 -11.80 3.16 0.22
N GLY A 101 -10.79 3.86 0.75
CA GLY A 101 -9.38 3.72 0.38
C GLY A 101 -9.01 4.41 -0.94
N GLY A 102 -9.98 4.91 -1.71
CA GLY A 102 -9.70 5.50 -3.03
C GLY A 102 -9.09 4.46 -3.98
N ARG A 103 -9.63 3.24 -3.94
CA ARG A 103 -9.03 2.03 -4.51
C ARG A 103 -9.49 1.80 -5.94
N PHE A 104 -8.53 1.49 -6.82
CA PHE A 104 -8.78 0.99 -8.16
C PHE A 104 -8.92 -0.53 -8.06
N ASP A 105 -10.16 -1.01 -8.00
CA ASP A 105 -10.45 -2.41 -7.68
C ASP A 105 -11.47 -3.06 -8.61
N ASP A 106 -11.92 -2.35 -9.64
CA ASP A 106 -12.82 -2.84 -10.66
C ASP A 106 -12.45 -2.16 -11.98
N LEU A 107 -11.85 -2.93 -12.89
CA LEU A 107 -11.44 -2.43 -14.19
C LEU A 107 -11.48 -3.56 -15.23
N THR A 108 -12.11 -3.28 -16.37
CA THR A 108 -12.27 -4.18 -17.51
C THR A 108 -11.72 -3.52 -18.77
N LEU A 109 -10.94 -4.27 -19.54
CA LEU A 109 -10.35 -3.81 -20.79
C LEU A 109 -11.29 -4.11 -21.96
N LEU A 110 -11.87 -3.08 -22.57
CA LEU A 110 -12.94 -3.22 -23.57
C LEU A 110 -12.44 -3.73 -24.94
N GLU A 111 -11.15 -3.54 -25.23
CA GLU A 111 -10.54 -3.98 -26.49
C GLU A 111 -9.97 -5.41 -26.44
N TYR A 112 -9.90 -6.02 -25.25
CA TYR A 112 -9.30 -7.34 -25.05
C TYR A 112 -10.33 -8.34 -24.56
N ARG A 113 -10.21 -9.58 -25.04
CA ARG A 113 -11.12 -10.70 -24.72
C ARG A 113 -10.36 -11.86 -24.13
N ASP A 114 -11.03 -12.64 -23.29
CA ASP A 114 -10.45 -13.82 -22.63
C ASP A 114 -10.08 -14.92 -23.64
N THR A 115 -10.89 -15.05 -24.70
CA THR A 115 -10.68 -16.04 -25.77
C THR A 115 -10.83 -15.40 -27.15
N ILE A 116 -10.42 -16.12 -28.19
CA ILE A 116 -10.51 -15.69 -29.60
C ILE A 116 -11.95 -15.63 -30.13
N GLU A 117 -12.92 -16.14 -29.37
CA GLU A 117 -14.32 -16.21 -29.80
C GLU A 117 -14.93 -14.80 -29.85
N PRO A 118 -15.70 -14.44 -30.90
CA PRO A 118 -16.23 -13.09 -31.06
C PRO A 118 -17.12 -12.59 -29.91
N ASN A 119 -17.81 -13.51 -29.23
CA ASN A 119 -18.71 -13.22 -28.11
C ASN A 119 -18.08 -13.48 -26.73
N SER A 120 -16.77 -13.70 -26.68
CA SER A 120 -16.04 -13.88 -25.42
C SER A 120 -16.11 -12.63 -24.55
N LYS A 121 -16.04 -12.83 -23.23
CA LYS A 121 -16.03 -11.74 -22.25
C LYS A 121 -14.79 -10.88 -22.42
N ASN A 122 -14.90 -9.62 -22.03
CA ASN A 122 -13.75 -8.73 -21.94
C ASN A 122 -12.85 -9.10 -20.76
N ILE A 123 -11.55 -8.88 -20.91
CA ILE A 123 -10.59 -9.14 -19.84
C ILE A 123 -10.90 -8.24 -18.64
N THR A 124 -11.16 -8.85 -17.50
CA THR A 124 -11.23 -8.15 -16.21
C THR A 124 -9.82 -8.07 -15.63
N LEU A 125 -9.27 -6.86 -15.56
CA LEU A 125 -7.94 -6.64 -15.04
C LEU A 125 -7.98 -6.53 -13.51
N LEU A 126 -8.87 -5.72 -12.95
CA LEU A 126 -8.94 -5.47 -11.51
C LEU A 126 -10.23 -6.02 -10.89
N SER A 127 -10.07 -6.63 -9.72
CA SER A 127 -11.12 -7.27 -8.93
C SER A 127 -10.97 -6.93 -7.44
N PRO A 128 -12.09 -6.70 -6.74
CA PRO A 128 -12.07 -6.11 -5.40
C PRO A 128 -11.63 -7.09 -4.33
N ARG A 129 -11.12 -6.55 -3.23
CA ARG A 129 -10.83 -7.35 -2.03
C ARG A 129 -12.11 -8.06 -1.56
N GLY A 130 -12.01 -9.36 -1.31
CA GLY A 130 -13.15 -10.20 -0.93
C GLY A 130 -13.81 -10.96 -2.09
N SER A 131 -13.41 -10.69 -3.34
CA SER A 131 -13.75 -11.56 -4.49
C SER A 131 -12.87 -12.81 -4.54
N GLU A 132 -13.16 -13.73 -5.47
CA GLU A 132 -12.36 -14.93 -5.79
C GLU A 132 -10.89 -14.62 -6.08
N GLU A 133 -10.61 -13.71 -7.01
CA GLU A 133 -9.26 -13.36 -7.43
C GLU A 133 -9.01 -11.85 -7.22
N PRO A 134 -8.77 -11.39 -5.98
CA PRO A 134 -8.61 -9.96 -5.71
C PRO A 134 -7.30 -9.44 -6.32
N TYR A 135 -7.40 -8.43 -7.18
CA TYR A 135 -6.27 -7.75 -7.78
C TYR A 135 -6.62 -6.27 -7.96
N PHE A 136 -5.92 -5.38 -7.24
CA PHE A 136 -6.31 -3.98 -7.10
C PHE A 136 -5.07 -3.09 -6.88
N ALA A 137 -5.23 -1.80 -7.12
CA ALA A 137 -4.24 -0.78 -6.78
C ALA A 137 -4.80 0.19 -5.74
N GLU A 138 -3.98 0.54 -4.76
CA GLU A 138 -4.34 1.47 -3.69
C GLU A 138 -3.13 2.34 -3.35
N PHE A 139 -3.40 3.61 -3.08
CA PHE A 139 -2.37 4.58 -2.70
C PHE A 139 -2.80 5.28 -1.42
N GLY A 140 -1.83 5.54 -0.56
CA GLY A 140 -2.02 6.36 0.63
C GLY A 140 -0.73 6.49 1.40
N TRP A 141 -0.86 6.99 2.62
CA TRP A 141 0.23 7.56 3.38
C TRP A 141 0.20 7.04 4.81
N LEU A 142 1.36 6.85 5.40
CA LEU A 142 1.52 6.63 6.82
C LEU A 142 1.78 7.96 7.51
N THR A 143 1.08 8.19 8.60
CA THR A 143 1.29 9.37 9.44
C THR A 143 2.20 9.01 10.62
N GLY A 144 2.80 10.01 11.27
CA GLY A 144 3.76 9.79 12.36
C GLY A 144 3.25 8.99 13.56
N ASN A 145 1.93 8.81 13.70
CA ASN A 145 1.31 7.97 14.73
C ASN A 145 1.02 6.54 14.25
N GLY A 146 1.45 6.16 13.04
CA GLY A 146 1.21 4.86 12.41
C GLY A 146 -0.14 4.71 11.72
N THR A 147 -0.97 5.75 11.65
CA THR A 147 -2.28 5.71 10.99
C THR A 147 -2.12 5.78 9.47
N VAL A 148 -2.86 4.92 8.77
CA VAL A 148 -2.98 4.97 7.31
C VAL A 148 -4.01 6.03 6.92
N SER A 149 -3.58 6.99 6.10
CA SER A 149 -4.36 8.11 5.60
C SER A 149 -4.41 8.09 4.07
N GLY A 150 -5.58 8.33 3.49
CA GLY A 150 -5.78 8.32 2.03
C GLY A 150 -5.90 6.94 1.39
N GLY A 151 -5.56 5.86 2.12
CA GLY A 151 -5.80 4.46 1.77
C GLY A 151 -6.52 3.70 2.89
N GLY A 152 -6.50 2.38 2.84
CA GLY A 152 -7.12 1.48 3.80
C GLY A 152 -8.61 1.74 3.96
N GLN A 153 -9.01 2.17 5.16
CA GLN A 153 -10.40 2.48 5.52
C GLN A 153 -10.76 3.97 5.35
N THR A 154 -9.86 4.79 4.78
CA THR A 154 -10.11 6.22 4.56
C THR A 154 -11.32 6.40 3.64
N ARG A 155 -12.35 7.13 4.10
CA ARG A 155 -13.51 7.45 3.28
C ARG A 155 -13.28 8.75 2.51
N TRP A 156 -13.39 8.67 1.19
CA TRP A 156 -13.25 9.80 0.28
C TRP A 156 -14.61 10.32 -0.17
N THR A 157 -14.68 11.63 -0.41
CA THR A 157 -15.82 12.28 -1.09
C THR A 157 -15.38 12.69 -2.49
N ALA A 158 -16.13 12.27 -3.51
CA ALA A 158 -15.87 12.66 -4.90
C ALA A 158 -16.64 13.94 -5.28
N ASN A 159 -16.03 14.78 -6.12
CA ASN A 159 -16.71 15.94 -6.70
C ASN A 159 -17.75 15.55 -7.76
N GLN A 160 -17.64 14.36 -8.35
CA GLN A 160 -18.56 13.81 -9.35
C GLN A 160 -18.54 12.28 -9.33
N SER A 161 -19.53 11.66 -9.96
CA SER A 161 -19.74 10.20 -9.94
C SER A 161 -19.10 9.46 -11.12
N LYS A 162 -18.44 10.16 -12.05
CA LYS A 162 -17.90 9.58 -13.28
C LYS A 162 -16.57 10.20 -13.69
N LEU A 163 -15.58 9.35 -13.95
CA LEU A 163 -14.30 9.65 -14.58
C LEU A 163 -14.39 9.33 -16.07
N THR A 164 -14.06 10.31 -16.91
CA THR A 164 -13.87 10.15 -18.36
C THR A 164 -12.57 10.81 -18.78
N ILE A 165 -12.14 10.62 -20.03
CA ILE A 165 -10.95 11.26 -20.59
C ILE A 165 -11.00 12.78 -20.38
N ASP A 166 -12.14 13.40 -20.69
CA ASP A 166 -12.32 14.85 -20.59
C ASP A 166 -12.76 15.33 -19.19
N SER A 167 -13.03 14.43 -18.24
CA SER A 167 -13.61 14.77 -16.94
C SER A 167 -12.86 14.08 -15.80
N PRO A 168 -11.78 14.72 -15.28
CA PRO A 168 -11.04 14.26 -14.12
C PRO A 168 -11.88 14.20 -12.85
N VAL A 169 -11.65 13.21 -11.99
CA VAL A 169 -12.32 13.11 -10.69
C VAL A 169 -11.40 13.59 -9.59
N VAL A 170 -11.94 14.41 -8.69
CA VAL A 170 -11.25 14.89 -7.50
C VAL A 170 -11.90 14.27 -6.27
N LEU A 171 -11.12 13.50 -5.54
CA LEU A 171 -11.46 12.94 -4.24
C LEU A 171 -10.92 13.83 -3.14
N THR A 172 -11.71 14.07 -2.10
CA THR A 172 -11.30 14.86 -0.93
C THR A 172 -11.68 14.15 0.36
N THR A 173 -10.85 14.31 1.39
CA THR A 173 -11.17 13.86 2.75
C THR A 173 -10.42 14.70 3.78
N ARG A 174 -10.94 14.71 5.01
CA ARG A 174 -10.29 15.29 6.18
C ARG A 174 -10.06 14.18 7.18
N THR A 175 -8.84 14.06 7.67
CA THR A 175 -8.43 13.06 8.64
C THR A 175 -8.46 13.62 10.07
N ASP A 176 -8.48 12.73 11.06
CA ASP A 176 -8.57 13.10 12.48
C ASP A 176 -7.32 13.82 13.01
N ASP A 177 -6.17 13.61 12.37
CA ASP A 177 -4.90 14.29 12.64
C ASP A 177 -4.79 15.68 11.97
N GLY A 178 -5.88 16.17 11.38
CA GLY A 178 -5.97 17.54 10.87
C GLY A 178 -5.39 17.73 9.46
N LEU A 179 -5.17 16.65 8.71
CA LEU A 179 -4.81 16.71 7.30
C LEU A 179 -6.07 16.84 6.44
N VAL A 180 -5.93 17.61 5.36
CA VAL A 180 -6.87 17.62 4.24
C VAL A 180 -6.14 16.99 3.06
N LEU A 181 -6.67 15.86 2.60
CA LEU A 181 -6.13 15.11 1.47
C LEU A 181 -7.01 15.39 0.25
N THR A 182 -6.36 15.69 -0.87
CA THR A 182 -6.99 15.84 -2.18
C THR A 182 -6.28 14.94 -3.18
N ARG A 183 -7.02 14.04 -3.83
CA ARG A 183 -6.53 13.16 -4.89
C ARG A 183 -7.23 13.50 -6.20
N THR A 184 -6.47 13.93 -7.20
CA THR A 184 -6.97 14.16 -8.55
C THR A 184 -6.62 12.96 -9.43
N ILE A 185 -7.62 12.38 -10.08
CA ILE A 185 -7.50 11.21 -10.93
C ILE A 185 -7.87 11.61 -12.34
N THR A 186 -6.95 11.39 -13.28
CA THR A 186 -7.19 11.50 -14.72
C THR A 186 -6.92 10.16 -15.37
N VAL A 187 -7.52 9.94 -16.54
CA VAL A 187 -7.26 8.79 -17.41
C VAL A 187 -7.06 9.30 -18.82
N ASP A 188 -6.09 8.73 -19.54
CA ASP A 188 -5.90 9.04 -20.95
C ASP A 188 -6.88 8.26 -21.84
N ASP A 189 -6.72 8.40 -23.15
CA ASP A 189 -7.51 7.70 -24.17
C ASP A 189 -7.15 6.21 -24.32
N HIS A 190 -6.08 5.75 -23.68
CA HIS A 190 -5.60 4.38 -23.71
C HIS A 190 -5.80 3.69 -22.36
N PHE A 191 -4.77 3.63 -21.51
CA PHE A 191 -4.76 2.84 -20.28
C PHE A 191 -4.08 3.53 -19.09
N MET A 192 -3.55 4.75 -19.26
CA MET A 192 -2.75 5.41 -18.24
C MET A 192 -3.63 6.23 -17.31
N PHE A 193 -3.61 5.87 -16.03
CA PHE A 193 -4.14 6.69 -14.96
C PHE A 193 -3.04 7.59 -14.41
N THR A 194 -3.33 8.89 -14.24
CA THR A 194 -2.48 9.79 -13.46
C THR A 194 -3.19 10.12 -12.15
N VAL A 195 -2.50 9.86 -11.04
CA VAL A 195 -2.98 10.14 -9.69
C VAL A 195 -2.09 11.22 -9.08
N THR A 196 -2.67 12.38 -8.81
CA THR A 196 -1.97 13.51 -8.18
C THR A 196 -2.55 13.76 -6.79
N ASP A 197 -1.73 13.55 -5.77
CA ASP A 197 -2.11 13.78 -4.37
C ASP A 197 -1.57 15.11 -3.87
N ARG A 198 -2.42 15.84 -3.12
CA ARG A 198 -2.07 17.02 -2.35
C ARG A 198 -2.44 16.77 -0.89
N ILE A 199 -1.46 16.96 -0.01
CA ILE A 199 -1.63 16.86 1.44
C ILE A 199 -1.48 18.25 2.04
N GLN A 200 -2.50 18.70 2.76
CA GLN A 200 -2.48 19.99 3.45
C GLN A 200 -2.66 19.76 4.94
N ASN A 201 -1.65 20.12 5.74
CA ASN A 201 -1.76 20.16 7.19
C ASN A 201 -2.49 21.44 7.63
N THR A 202 -3.65 21.28 8.28
CA THR A 202 -4.44 22.41 8.82
C THR A 202 -4.37 22.52 10.35
N SER A 203 -3.57 21.67 10.99
CA SER A 203 -3.35 21.70 12.44
C SER A 203 -2.27 22.73 12.82
N ILE A 204 -2.12 22.96 14.13
CA ILE A 204 -1.09 23.83 14.71
C ILE A 204 0.23 23.11 14.99
N THR A 205 0.29 21.80 14.76
CA THR A 205 1.45 20.95 15.01
C THR A 205 1.98 20.34 13.72
N PRO A 206 3.31 20.19 13.55
CA PRO A 206 3.85 19.41 12.44
C PRO A 206 3.31 17.97 12.45
N VAL A 207 2.97 17.45 11.27
CA VAL A 207 2.55 16.06 11.08
C VAL A 207 3.54 15.41 10.11
N ASN A 208 4.16 14.31 10.54
CA ASN A 208 5.03 13.52 9.66
C ASN A 208 4.16 12.64 8.76
N VAL A 209 4.50 12.59 7.47
CA VAL A 209 3.82 11.78 6.46
C VAL A 209 4.88 11.06 5.63
N SER A 210 4.70 9.76 5.39
CA SER A 210 5.61 8.89 4.62
C SER A 210 4.85 7.92 3.72
#